data_AF-A0A6L9UA63-F1
#
_entry.id   AF-A0A6L9UA63-F1
#
_cell.length_a   1.000
_cell.length_b   1.000
_cell.length_c   1.000
_cell.angle_alpha   90.00
_cell.angle_beta   90.00
_cell.angle_gamma   90.00
#
_symmetry.space_group_name_H-M   'P 1'
#
loop_
_entity.id
_entity.type
_entity.pdbx_description
1 polymer ?
#
loop_
_entity_poly.entity_id
_entity_poly.type
_entity_poly.pdbx_seq_one_letter_code
_entity_poly.pdbx_strand_id
1 'polypeptide(L)' 'MKFALVAYALISGDIHSFVLDEHLTYQDCQQAIHEGVRAAEIVPGVTVDLRRAPLVCELESPAQVIMTASKS' A
#
# COMPACT_ATOMS: atom_id res chain seq x y z
N MET A 1 -3.05 -0.03 17.73
CA MET A 1 -3.50 0.29 16.35
C MET A 1 -2.55 -0.40 15.39
N LYS A 2 -3.06 -0.90 14.28
CA LYS A 2 -2.26 -1.55 13.23
C LYS A 2 -2.14 -0.63 12.02
N PHE A 3 -1.04 -0.78 11.30
CA PHE A 3 -0.70 0.03 10.15
C PHE A 3 -0.33 -0.87 8.98
N ALA A 4 -0.63 -0.39 7.79
CA ALA A 4 -0.19 -0.98 6.53
C ALA A 4 0.90 -0.10 5.92
N LEU A 5 1.91 -0.75 5.34
CA LEU A 5 2.87 -0.09 4.48
C LEU A 5 2.26 0.02 3.08
N VAL A 6 2.04 1.24 2.60
CA VAL A 6 1.42 1.48 1.30
C VAL A 6 2.38 2.21 0.38
N ALA A 7 2.48 1.74 -0.86
CA ALA A 7 3.19 2.42 -1.93
C ALA A 7 2.22 3.05 -2.93
N TYR A 8 2.53 4.25 -3.39
CA TYR A 8 1.84 4.89 -4.51
C TYR A 8 2.72 4.87 -5.75
N ALA A 9 2.21 4.32 -6.85
CA ALA A 9 2.93 4.28 -8.12
C ALA A 9 2.09 4.89 -9.24
N LEU A 10 2.76 5.59 -10.16
CA LEU A 10 2.17 6.06 -11.41
C LEU A 10 2.34 4.97 -12.47
N ILE A 11 1.22 4.41 -12.94
CA ILE A 11 1.18 3.41 -14.00
C ILE A 11 0.26 3.93 -15.09
N SER A 12 0.79 4.09 -16.30
CA SER A 12 0.03 4.57 -17.47
C SER A 12 -0.69 5.93 -17.29
N GLY A 13 -0.18 6.77 -16.38
CA GLY A 13 -0.77 8.09 -16.07
C GLY A 13 -1.72 8.10 -14.88
N ASP A 14 -2.10 6.91 -14.38
CA ASP A 14 -2.96 6.77 -13.21
C ASP A 14 -2.14 6.50 -11.94
N ILE A 15 -2.62 7.01 -10.80
CA ILE A 15 -2.03 6.74 -9.49
C ILE A 15 -2.69 5.50 -8.91
N HIS A 16 -1.88 4.50 -8.59
CA HIS A 16 -2.30 3.28 -7.92
C HIS A 16 -1.68 3.18 -6.53
N SER A 17 -2.45 2.67 -5.57
CA SER A 17 -1.97 2.33 -4.23
C SER A 17 -1.83 0.82 -4.09
N PHE A 18 -0.72 0.37 -3.51
CA PHE A 18 -0.46 -1.04 -3.24
C PHE A 18 -0.13 -1.23 -1.77
N VAL A 19 -0.85 -2.13 -1.11
CA VAL A 19 -0.51 -2.59 0.24
C VAL A 19 0.65 -3.57 0.10
N LEU A 20 1.77 -3.25 0.75
CA LEU A 20 3.00 -4.05 0.70
C LEU A 20 3.12 -4.99 1.89
N ASP A 21 2.68 -4.52 3.06
CA ASP A 21 2.71 -5.27 4.30
C ASP A 21 1.63 -4.73 5.25
N GLU A 22 1.14 -5.58 6.13
CA GLU A 22 0.00 -5.38 7.02
C GLU A 22 0.36 -5.76 8.47
N HIS A 23 -0.52 -5.46 9.40
CA HIS A 23 -0.43 -5.79 10.81
C HIS A 23 0.81 -5.21 11.50
N LEU A 24 1.40 -4.13 10.96
CA LEU A 24 2.58 -3.48 11.50
C LEU A 24 2.26 -2.61 12.70
N THR A 25 3.25 -2.40 13.57
CA THR A 25 3.23 -1.22 14.45
C THR A 25 3.65 0.01 13.63
N TYR A 26 3.33 1.21 14.13
CA TYR A 26 3.78 2.44 13.46
C TYR A 26 5.30 2.51 13.32
N GLN A 27 6.04 2.04 14.33
CA GLN A 27 7.51 2.04 14.32
C GLN A 27 8.07 1.07 13.27
N ASP A 28 7.52 -0.13 13.17
CA ASP A 28 7.96 -1.12 12.16
C ASP A 28 7.71 -0.59 10.74
N CYS A 29 6.56 0.06 10.52
CA CYS A 29 6.25 0.66 9.24
C CYS A 29 7.20 1.82 8.88
N GLN A 30 7.50 2.72 9.82
CA GLN A 30 8.49 3.79 9.59
C GLN A 30 9.87 3.22 9.31
N GLN A 31 10.28 2.18 10.02
CA GLN A 31 11.56 1.51 9.80
C GLN A 31 11.65 0.92 8.38
N ALA A 32 10.60 0.26 7.90
CA ALA A 32 10.56 -0.27 6.54
C ALA A 32 10.68 0.83 5.46
N ILE A 33 10.06 2.00 5.69
CA ILE A 33 10.23 3.17 4.81
C ILE A 33 11.68 3.65 4.83
N HIS A 34 12.31 3.73 6.01
CA HIS A 34 13.70 4.15 6.16
C HIS A 34 14.70 3.18 5.52
N GLU A 35 14.44 1.87 5.58
CA GLU A 35 15.25 0.84 4.94
C GLU A 35 15.12 0.87 3.41
N GLY A 36 14.09 1.55 2.90
CA GLY A 36 13.96 1.92 1.49
C GLY A 36 13.54 0.73 0.65
N VAL A 37 12.29 0.29 0.80
CA VAL A 37 11.67 -0.72 -0.07
C VAL A 37 11.81 -0.31 -1.53
N ARG A 38 12.49 -1.14 -2.33
CA ARG A 38 12.88 -0.81 -3.71
C ARG A 38 12.01 -1.44 -4.78
N ALA A 39 11.36 -2.56 -4.46
CA ALA A 39 10.51 -3.28 -5.37
C ALA A 39 9.47 -4.07 -4.60
N ALA A 40 8.30 -4.25 -5.20
CA ALA A 40 7.25 -5.13 -4.69
C ALA A 40 6.62 -5.93 -5.82
N GLU A 41 6.30 -7.19 -5.53
CA GLU A 41 5.46 -8.02 -6.38
C GLU A 41 4.00 -7.76 -6.01
N ILE A 42 3.27 -7.08 -6.90
CA ILE A 42 1.88 -6.63 -6.63
C ILE A 42 0.85 -7.68 -7.05
N VAL A 43 1.20 -8.49 -8.06
CA VAL A 43 0.51 -9.70 -8.49
C VAL A 43 1.55 -10.69 -9.02
N PRO A 44 1.26 -12.01 -9.04
CA PRO A 44 2.22 -13.00 -9.49
C PRO A 44 2.86 -12.66 -10.84
N GLY A 45 4.18 -12.54 -10.87
CA GLY A 45 4.97 -12.21 -12.05
C GLY A 45 5.03 -10.74 -12.43
N VAL A 46 4.43 -9.83 -11.65
CA VAL A 46 4.47 -8.38 -11.88
C VAL A 46 5.17 -7.68 -10.72
N THR A 47 6.40 -7.24 -10.98
CA THR A 47 7.19 -6.45 -10.04
C THR A 47 7.16 -4.97 -10.43
N VAL A 48 6.89 -4.10 -9.46
CA VAL A 48 6.93 -2.64 -9.63
C VAL A 48 8.20 -2.10 -8.97
N ASP A 49 8.92 -1.20 -9.66
CA ASP A 49 10.04 -0.45 -9.10
C ASP A 49 9.49 0.68 -8.20
N LEU A 50 9.87 0.66 -6.93
CA LEU A 50 9.41 1.59 -5.90
C LEU A 50 10.46 2.62 -5.51
N ARG A 51 11.63 2.68 -6.16
CA ARG A 51 12.74 3.59 -5.79
C ARG A 51 12.37 5.08 -5.74
N ARG A 52 11.25 5.47 -6.35
CA ARG A 52 10.70 6.84 -6.30
C ARG A 52 9.22 6.88 -5.94
N ALA A 53 8.65 5.74 -5.56
CA ALA A 53 7.28 5.66 -5.12
C ALA A 53 7.18 6.29 -3.73
N PRO A 54 6.21 7.19 -3.48
CA PRO A 54 5.87 7.58 -2.12
C PRO A 54 5.46 6.34 -1.32
N LEU A 55 6.14 6.13 -0.19
CA LEU A 55 5.80 5.11 0.79
C LEU A 55 5.22 5.79 2.03
N VAL A 56 4.12 5.26 2.55
CA VAL A 56 3.44 5.82 3.71
C VAL A 56 2.96 4.72 4.67
N CYS A 57 2.81 5.10 5.93
CA CYS A 57 2.15 4.27 6.94
C CYS A 57 0.69 4.68 7.04
N GLU A 58 -0.21 3.86 6.52
CA GLU A 58 -1.64 4.08 6.61
C GLU A 58 -2.22 3.32 7.79
N LEU A 59 -3.21 3.91 8.48
CA LEU A 59 -3.95 3.19 9.50
C LEU A 59 -4.78 2.10 8.86
N GLU A 60 -4.70 0.88 9.40
CA GLU A 60 -5.62 -0.18 9.01
C GLU A 60 -7.00 0.15 9.55
N SER A 61 -7.90 0.57 8.65
CA SER A 61 -9.31 0.54 8.97
C SER A 61 -9.79 -0.91 8.83
N PRO A 62 -10.48 -1.48 9.83
CA PRO A 62 -11.27 -2.69 9.57
C PRO A 62 -12.22 -2.35 8.43
N ALA A 63 -12.28 -3.21 7.41
CA ALA A 63 -13.10 -2.98 6.23
C ALA A 63 -14.56 -2.74 6.66
N GLN A 64 -14.98 -1.48 6.77
CA GLN A 64 -16.38 -1.12 6.86
C GLN A 64 -16.92 -1.13 5.42
N VAL A 65 -17.05 -2.33 4.84
CA VAL A 65 -17.84 -2.47 3.62
C VAL A 65 -19.30 -2.38 4.01
N ILE A 66 -19.93 -1.22 3.80
CA ILE A 66 -21.32 -1.16 3.35
C ILE A 66 -21.49 0.08 2.47
N MET A 67 -21.65 -0.10 1.17
CA MET A 67 -22.74 0.48 0.37
C MET A 67 -22.75 -0.21 -1.00
N THR A 68 -23.61 -1.23 -1.12
CA THR A 68 -24.10 -1.71 -2.41
C THR A 68 -24.92 -0.60 -3.07
N ALA A 69 -24.37 0.05 -4.10
CA ALA A 69 -25.20 0.72 -5.09
C ALA A 69 -25.64 -0.34 -6.13
N SER A 70 -26.65 -1.13 -5.77
CA SER A 70 -27.50 -1.71 -6.80
C SER A 70 -28.52 -0.64 -7.18
N LYS A 71 -28.51 -0.20 -8.43
CA LYS A 71 -29.63 0.54 -8.99
C LYS A 71 -29.90 0.07 -10.41
N SER A 72 -30.95 -0.76 -10.45
CA SER A 72 -32.06 -0.87 -11.41
C SER A 72 -31.80 -0.59 -12.88
#